data_AF-A0A8S2UFB7-F1
#
_entry.id   AF-A0A8S2UFB7-F1
#
_cell.length_a   1.000
_cell.length_b   1.000
_cell.length_c   1.000
_cell.angle_alpha   90.00
_cell.angle_beta   90.00
_cell.angle_gamma   90.00
#
_symmetry.space_group_name_H-M   'P 1'
#
loop_
_entity.id
_entity.type
_entity.pdbx_description
1 polymer ?
#
loop_
_entity_poly.entity_id
_entity_poly.type
_entity_poly.pdbx_seq_one_letter_code
_entity_poly.pdbx_strand_id
1 'polypeptide(L)' 'MKYLDWFIRETLRMYPITPIVINRECSEEINVQGLCCISPGTKVTLDMYSLHYDNDLWGD' A
#
# COMPACT_ATOMS: atom_id res chain seq x y z
N MET A 1 17.81 -6.47 18.67
CA MET A 1 17.87 -5.00 18.87
C MET A 1 16.55 -4.40 18.42
N LYS A 2 15.60 -4.15 19.33
CA LYS A 2 14.24 -3.72 18.98
C LYS A 2 14.19 -2.31 18.38
N TYR A 3 14.97 -1.39 18.94
CA TYR A 3 15.00 0.00 18.49
C TYR A 3 15.56 0.16 17.07
N LEU A 4 16.59 -0.62 16.74
CA LEU A 4 17.16 -0.64 15.39
C LEU A 4 16.15 -1.16 14.36
N ASP A 5 15.39 -2.20 14.70
CA ASP A 5 14.33 -2.72 13.82
C ASP A 5 13.24 -1.65 13.57
N TRP A 6 12.81 -0.95 14.62
CA TRP A 6 11.88 0.17 14.48
C TRP A 6 12.43 1.29 13.59
N PHE A 7 13.69 1.68 13.79
CA PHE A 7 14.34 2.69 12.96
C PHE A 7 14.33 2.29 11.47
N ILE A 8 14.68 1.04 11.16
CA ILE A 8 14.69 0.54 9.78
C ILE A 8 13.28 0.57 9.18
N ARG A 9 12.27 0.10 9.93
CA ARG A 9 10.88 0.05 9.45
C ARG A 9 10.30 1.44 9.22
N GLU A 10 10.60 2.39 10.10
CA GLU A 10 10.14 3.77 9.97
C GLU A 10 10.82 4.50 8.82
N THR A 11 12.12 4.22 8.60
CA THR A 11 12.85 4.72 7.43
C THR A 11 12.21 4.23 6.13
N LEU A 12 11.83 2.96 6.05
CA LEU A 12 11.18 2.40 4.86
C LEU A 12 9.74 2.87 4.67
N ARG A 13 9.03 3.25 5.74
CA ARG A 13 7.72 3.89 5.65
C ARG A 13 7.83 5.24 4.95
N MET A 14 8.72 6.10 5.44
CA MET A 14 8.91 7.47 4.92
C MET A 14 9.61 7.48 3.55
N TYR A 15 10.56 6.57 3.35
CA TYR A 15 11.38 6.50 2.13
C TYR A 15 11.29 5.09 1.52
N PRO A 16 10.13 4.73 0.93
CA PRO A 16 9.96 3.45 0.28
C PRO A 16 10.85 3.37 -0.98
N ILE A 17 11.32 2.16 -1.28
CA ILE A 17 12.22 1.90 -2.43
C ILE A 17 11.54 2.25 -3.77
N THR A 18 10.22 2.09 -3.87
CA THR A 18 9.41 2.56 -4.99
C THR A 18 8.04 3.04 -4.51
N PRO A 19 7.47 4.12 -5.08
CA PRO A 19 6.16 4.65 -4.69
C PRO A 19 5.00 3.70 -5.04
N ILE A 20 5.17 2.87 -6.08
CA ILE A 20 4.19 1.84 -6.49
C ILE A 20 4.89 0.49 -6.42
N VAL A 21 4.83 -0.16 -5.26
CA VAL A 21 5.42 -1.51 -5.06
C VAL A 21 4.47 -2.62 -5.50
N ILE A 22 3.17 -2.42 -5.28
CA ILE A 22 2.20 -3.51 -5.36
C ILE A 22 1.39 -3.37 -6.64
N ASN A 23 1.81 -4.11 -7.67
CA ASN A 23 1.05 -4.33 -8.89
C ASN A 23 0.38 -5.71 -8.80
N ARG A 24 -0.94 -5.73 -8.78
CA ARG A 24 -1.74 -6.95 -8.83
C ARG A 24 -2.56 -6.96 -10.10
N GLU A 25 -2.95 -8.15 -10.53
CA GLU A 25 -3.91 -8.34 -11.60
C GLU A 25 -5.07 -9.16 -11.05
N CYS A 26 -6.28 -8.71 -11.33
CA CYS A 26 -7.49 -9.35 -10.87
C CYS A 26 -7.68 -10.67 -11.62
N SER A 27 -7.68 -11.81 -10.92
CA SER A 27 -7.85 -13.13 -11.56
C SER A 27 -9.31 -13.53 -11.77
N GLU A 28 -10.19 -13.05 -10.91
CA GLU A 28 -11.62 -13.32 -10.91
C GLU A 28 -12.39 -12.04 -10.61
N GLU A 29 -13.70 -12.02 -10.87
CA GLU A 29 -14.51 -10.85 -10.56
C GLU A 29 -14.63 -10.69 -9.05
N ILE A 30 -14.14 -9.56 -8.51
CA ILE A 30 -14.19 -9.29 -7.08
C ILE A 30 -14.89 -7.96 -6.80
N ASN A 31 -15.58 -7.91 -5.66
CA ASN A 31 -16.12 -6.68 -5.11
C ASN A 31 -15.21 -6.22 -3.96
N VAL A 32 -14.53 -5.10 -4.16
CA VAL A 32 -13.73 -4.44 -3.12
C VAL A 32 -14.59 -3.34 -2.52
N GLN A 33 -14.60 -3.22 -1.19
CA GLN A 33 -15.44 -2.23 -0.50
C GLN A 33 -15.25 -0.83 -1.10
N GLY A 34 -16.32 -0.26 -1.67
CA GLY A 34 -16.31 1.06 -2.33
C GLY A 34 -15.95 1.06 -3.82
N LEU A 35 -15.40 -0.03 -4.34
CA LEU A 35 -15.08 -0.25 -5.75
C LEU A 35 -15.82 -1.51 -6.22
N CYS A 36 -17.08 -1.37 -6.64
CA CYS A 36 -17.80 -2.52 -7.15
C CYS A 36 -17.14 -3.07 -8.40
N CYS A 37 -17.18 -4.40 -8.53
CA CYS A 37 -17.19 -5.07 -9.81
C CYS A 37 -15.86 -4.93 -10.58
N ILE A 38 -14.73 -5.28 -9.95
CA ILE A 38 -13.44 -5.31 -10.62
C ILE A 38 -13.38 -6.55 -11.50
N SER A 39 -13.34 -6.35 -12.81
CA SER A 39 -13.31 -7.45 -13.78
C SER A 39 -11.95 -8.16 -13.80
N PRO A 40 -11.92 -9.47 -14.14
CA PRO A 40 -10.68 -10.19 -14.41
C PRO A 40 -9.81 -9.47 -15.45
N GLY A 41 -8.49 -9.51 -15.26
CA GLY A 41 -7.50 -8.80 -16.10
C GLY A 41 -7.27 -7.33 -15.74
N THR A 42 -8.05 -6.78 -14.81
CA THR A 42 -7.84 -5.40 -14.33
C THR A 42 -6.56 -5.33 -13.50
N LYS A 43 -5.67 -4.38 -13.82
CA LYS A 43 -4.49 -4.09 -13.01
C LYS A 43 -4.87 -3.22 -11.82
N VAL A 44 -4.53 -3.70 -10.63
CA VAL A 44 -4.74 -3.00 -9.36
C VAL A 44 -3.39 -2.57 -8.83
N THR A 45 -3.21 -1.26 -8.70
CA THR A 45 -1.98 -0.65 -8.18
C THR A 45 -2.29 0.10 -6.90
N LEU A 46 -1.41 -0.03 -5.91
CA LEU A 46 -1.55 0.71 -4.65
C LEU A 46 -0.58 1.88 -4.61
N ASP A 47 -1.10 3.06 -4.28
CA ASP A 47 -0.30 4.23 -3.96
C ASP A 47 0.20 4.09 -2.51
N MET A 48 1.43 3.59 -2.36
CA MET A 48 2.02 3.42 -1.03
C MET A 48 2.42 4.75 -0.41
N TYR A 49 2.66 5.79 -1.21
CA TYR A 49 3.07 7.08 -0.68
C TYR A 49 1.91 7.71 0.09
N SER A 50 0.73 7.80 -0.52
CA SER A 50 -0.46 8.31 0.18
C SER A 50 -0.81 7.48 1.41
N LEU A 51 -0.70 6.15 1.34
CA LEU A 51 -0.97 5.27 2.49
C LEU A 51 0.02 5.48 3.64
N HIS A 52 1.31 5.66 3.33
CA HIS A 52 2.34 5.85 4.34
C HIS A 52 2.29 7.24 4.97
N TYR A 53 1.81 8.26 4.26
CA TYR A 53 1.71 9.63 4.78
C TYR A 53 0.31 10.00 5.29
N ASP A 54 -0.59 9.03 5.38
CA ASP A 54 -1.94 9.24 5.91
C ASP A 54 -1.89 9.50 7.43
N ASN A 55 -2.21 10.73 7.82
CA ASN A 55 -2.24 11.15 9.22
C ASN A 55 -3.31 10.42 10.04
N ASP A 56 -4.39 9.95 9.42
CA ASP A 56 -5.43 9.20 10.14
C ASP A 56 -4.93 7.81 10.56
N LEU A 57 -3.96 7.26 9.82
CA LEU A 57 -3.34 5.95 10.10
C LEU A 57 -2.10 6.06 10.99
N TRP A 58 -1.27 7.09 10.79
CA TRP A 58 0.06 7.20 11.42
C TRP A 58 0.16 8.29 12.50
N GLY A 59 -0.79 9.23 12.56
CA GLY A 59 -0.72 10.38 13.44
C GLY A 59 0.31 11.43 13.00
N ASP A 60 0.50 12.45 13.84
CA ASP A 60 1.53 13.50 13.67
C ASP A 60 2.93 13.02 14.09
#